data_AF-A0A196Q7T6-F1
#
_entry.id   AF-A0A196Q7T6-F1
#
_cell.length_a   1.000
_cell.length_b   1.000
_cell.length_c   1.000
_cell.angle_alpha   90.00
_cell.angle_beta   90.00
_cell.angle_gamma   90.00
#
_symmetry.space_group_name_H-M   'P 1'
#
loop_
_entity.id
_entity.type
_entity.pdbx_description
1 polymer ?
#
loop_
_entity_poly.entity_id
_entity_poly.type
_entity_poly.pdbx_seq_one_letter_code
_entity_poly.pdbx_strand_id
1 'polypeptide(L)'
;MSRIDLVKAAVDEQLDDNYDLLAMRILFPPDRPAVEINQEIKDLYVYPERLKTGYRDEWRAIATRALFRNAFGDHWRSDEDNLDRYLSFLRQQAIPRCVHENIDLFRMLGEVLAIARSDNAIAFPNPKRRALMKIIWPEKGSR
;
A
#
# COMPACT_ATOMS: atom_id res chain seq x y z
N MET A 1 3.17 26.91 -5.97
CA MET A 1 3.29 25.43 -5.90
C MET A 1 2.45 24.86 -7.02
N SER A 2 2.92 23.86 -7.78
CA SER A 2 2.10 23.32 -8.88
C SER A 2 1.06 22.33 -8.35
N ARG A 3 0.01 22.03 -9.12
CA ARG A 3 -0.99 20.99 -8.77
C ARG A 3 -0.37 19.64 -8.47
N ILE A 4 0.68 19.26 -9.21
CA ILE A 4 1.35 17.98 -8.99
C ILE A 4 2.15 18.00 -7.68
N ASP A 5 2.73 19.14 -7.30
CA ASP A 5 3.42 19.28 -6.01
C ASP A 5 2.42 19.24 -4.85
N LEU A 6 1.29 19.94 -4.98
CA LEU A 6 0.18 19.89 -4.02
C LEU A 6 -0.33 18.46 -3.80
N VAL A 7 -0.59 17.74 -4.88
CA VAL A 7 -1.07 16.35 -4.80
C VAL A 7 -0.04 15.44 -4.16
N LYS A 8 1.25 15.54 -4.53
CA LYS A 8 2.30 14.71 -3.94
C LYS A 8 2.42 14.96 -2.44
N ALA A 9 2.48 16.23 -2.04
CA ALA A 9 2.52 16.61 -0.63
C ALA A 9 1.30 16.06 0.13
N ALA A 10 0.10 16.20 -0.44
CA ALA A 10 -1.11 15.66 0.16
C ALA A 10 -1.08 14.13 0.28
N VAL A 11 -0.60 13.38 -0.73
CA VAL A 11 -0.49 11.93 -0.62
C VAL A 11 0.46 11.53 0.51
N ASP A 12 1.63 12.18 0.59
CA ASP A 12 2.66 11.86 1.58
C ASP A 12 2.23 12.24 3.01
N GLU A 13 1.45 13.31 3.17
CA GLU A 13 0.99 13.76 4.49
C GLU A 13 -0.33 13.10 4.94
N GLN A 14 -1.20 12.77 3.99
CA GLN A 14 -2.61 12.47 4.27
C GLN A 14 -3.06 11.06 3.87
N LEU A 15 -2.31 10.36 3.02
CA LEU A 15 -2.65 9.02 2.51
C LEU A 15 -1.44 8.08 2.52
N ASP A 16 -0.47 8.27 3.42
CA ASP A 16 0.77 7.47 3.46
C ASP A 16 0.64 6.18 4.29
N ASP A 17 -0.48 5.96 4.97
CA ASP A 17 -0.74 4.70 5.65
C ASP A 17 -1.09 3.56 4.68
N ASN A 18 -0.70 2.34 5.01
CA ASN A 18 -0.91 1.18 4.12
C ASN A 18 -2.39 0.89 3.88
N TYR A 19 -3.29 1.17 4.85
CA TYR A 19 -4.71 0.97 4.67
C TYR A 19 -5.32 2.00 3.73
N ASP A 20 -4.94 3.28 3.87
CA ASP A 20 -5.38 4.33 2.95
C ASP A 20 -4.92 4.05 1.51
N LEU A 21 -3.66 3.64 1.34
CA LEU A 21 -3.13 3.27 0.04
C LEU A 21 -3.84 2.06 -0.57
N LEU A 22 -4.17 1.03 0.22
CA LEU A 22 -4.98 -0.09 -0.23
C LEU A 22 -6.39 0.36 -0.64
N ALA A 23 -7.02 1.25 0.14
CA ALA A 23 -8.34 1.80 -0.20
C ALA A 23 -8.29 2.55 -1.55
N MET A 24 -7.25 3.35 -1.77
CA MET A 24 -7.04 4.03 -3.05
C MET A 24 -6.81 3.05 -4.21
N ARG A 25 -6.07 1.96 -4.00
CA ARG A 25 -5.86 0.89 -4.99
C ARG A 25 -7.16 0.19 -5.38
N ILE A 26 -8.11 0.05 -4.45
CA ILE A 26 -9.42 -0.57 -4.70
C ILE A 26 -10.38 0.42 -5.35
N LEU A 27 -10.44 1.67 -4.87
CA LEU A 27 -11.32 2.72 -5.39
C LEU A 27 -10.93 3.13 -6.83
N PHE A 28 -9.64 3.07 -7.15
CA PHE A 28 -9.10 3.45 -8.45
C PHE A 28 -8.28 2.29 -9.04
N PRO A 29 -8.94 1.19 -9.46
CA PRO A 29 -8.25 0.04 -10.02
C PRO A 29 -7.52 0.45 -11.31
N PRO A 30 -6.30 -0.05 -11.56
CA PRO A 30 -5.62 0.15 -12.82
C PRO A 30 -6.36 -0.62 -13.92
N ASP A 31 -6.33 -0.10 -15.15
CA ASP A 31 -7.02 -0.72 -16.30
C ASP A 31 -6.51 -2.14 -16.61
N ARG A 32 -5.25 -2.40 -16.29
CA ARG A 32 -4.57 -3.69 -16.49
C ARG A 32 -3.67 -3.99 -15.28
N PRO A 33 -4.21 -4.56 -14.20
CA PRO A 33 -3.39 -4.93 -13.06
C PRO A 33 -2.43 -6.06 -13.45
N ALA A 34 -1.18 -5.99 -13.00
CA ALA A 34 -0.26 -7.12 -13.14
C ALA A 34 -0.68 -8.31 -12.25
N VAL A 35 -1.31 -8.01 -11.12
CA VAL A 35 -1.80 -8.97 -10.13
C VAL A 35 -3.16 -8.48 -9.60
N GLU A 36 -4.11 -9.38 -9.46
CA GLU A 36 -5.41 -9.07 -8.85
C GLU A 36 -5.27 -8.70 -7.37
N ILE A 37 -6.08 -7.77 -6.86
CA ILE A 37 -5.91 -7.24 -5.50
C ILE A 37 -5.97 -8.32 -4.41
N ASN A 38 -6.83 -9.33 -4.59
CA ASN A 38 -6.91 -10.48 -3.68
C ASN A 38 -5.59 -11.28 -3.65
N GLN A 39 -4.92 -11.40 -4.79
CA GLN A 39 -3.66 -12.10 -4.89
C GLN A 39 -2.50 -11.23 -4.38
N GLU A 40 -2.53 -9.91 -4.63
CA GLU A 40 -1.55 -8.96 -4.05
C GLU A 40 -1.50 -9.12 -2.52
N ILE A 41 -2.66 -9.12 -1.85
CA ILE A 41 -2.71 -9.26 -0.38
C ILE A 41 -2.31 -10.67 0.09
N LYS A 42 -2.74 -11.73 -0.61
CA LYS A 42 -2.34 -13.11 -0.28
C LYS A 42 -0.83 -13.33 -0.40
N ASP A 43 -0.21 -12.76 -1.42
CA ASP A 43 1.24 -12.86 -1.64
C ASP A 43 2.03 -12.30 -0.45
N LEU A 44 1.49 -11.31 0.28
CA LEU A 44 2.18 -10.72 1.42
C LEU A 44 2.31 -11.65 2.63
N TYR A 45 1.49 -12.70 2.75
CA TYR A 45 1.71 -13.73 3.77
C TYR A 45 2.98 -14.56 3.50
N VAL A 46 3.39 -14.66 2.23
CA VAL A 46 4.58 -15.42 1.82
C VAL A 46 5.79 -14.50 1.62
N TYR A 47 5.56 -13.32 1.06
CA TYR A 47 6.58 -12.34 0.67
C TYR A 47 6.24 -10.94 1.22
N PRO A 48 6.26 -10.74 2.55
CA PRO A 48 5.85 -9.49 3.18
C PRO A 48 6.70 -8.28 2.75
N GLU A 49 7.94 -8.51 2.30
CA GLU A 49 8.82 -7.47 1.76
C GLU A 49 8.25 -6.77 0.52
N ARG A 50 7.42 -7.46 -0.28
CA ARG A 50 6.80 -6.90 -1.50
C ARG A 50 5.94 -5.68 -1.21
N LEU A 51 5.40 -5.57 0.01
CA LEU A 51 4.66 -4.39 0.41
C LEU A 51 5.55 -3.14 0.35
N LYS A 52 6.78 -3.23 0.86
CA LYS A 52 7.73 -2.11 0.89
C LYS A 52 8.51 -1.94 -0.41
N THR A 53 8.79 -3.03 -1.13
CA THR A 53 9.64 -2.98 -2.33
C THR A 53 8.88 -2.79 -3.64
N GLY A 54 7.54 -2.77 -3.61
CA GLY A 54 6.75 -2.61 -4.83
C GLY A 54 5.33 -2.08 -4.60
N TYR A 55 4.48 -2.83 -3.89
CA TYR A 55 3.04 -2.52 -3.85
C TYR A 55 2.75 -1.13 -3.29
N ARG A 56 3.44 -0.71 -2.23
CA ARG A 56 3.23 0.64 -1.66
C ARG A 56 3.53 1.75 -2.68
N ASP A 57 4.59 1.62 -3.47
CA ASP A 57 4.94 2.62 -4.48
C ASP A 57 3.91 2.65 -5.62
N GLU A 58 3.42 1.48 -6.03
CA GLU A 58 2.36 1.37 -7.03
C GLU A 58 1.05 2.01 -6.53
N TRP A 59 0.64 1.66 -5.31
CA TRP A 59 -0.57 2.20 -4.69
C TRP A 59 -0.47 3.72 -4.48
N ARG A 60 0.71 4.23 -4.08
CA ARG A 60 0.96 5.67 -3.98
C ARG A 60 0.85 6.36 -5.33
N ALA A 61 1.38 5.76 -6.39
CA ALA A 61 1.27 6.29 -7.74
C ALA A 61 -0.19 6.31 -8.23
N ILE A 62 -0.99 5.31 -7.86
CA ILE A 62 -2.43 5.28 -8.12
C ILE A 62 -3.13 6.42 -7.38
N ALA A 63 -2.89 6.58 -6.08
CA ALA A 63 -3.47 7.65 -5.27
C ALA A 63 -3.14 9.04 -5.86
N THR A 64 -1.87 9.27 -6.21
CA THR A 64 -1.40 10.50 -6.86
C THR A 64 -2.17 10.78 -8.15
N ARG A 65 -2.28 9.80 -9.05
CA ARG A 65 -3.01 9.96 -10.32
C ARG A 65 -4.51 10.20 -10.08
N ALA A 66 -5.09 9.50 -9.12
CA ALA A 66 -6.51 9.64 -8.79
C ALA A 66 -6.83 11.04 -8.27
N LEU A 67 -6.05 11.55 -7.32
CA LEU A 67 -6.23 12.92 -6.83
C LEU A 67 -6.04 13.94 -7.95
N PHE A 68 -4.98 13.82 -8.75
CA PHE A 68 -4.72 14.77 -9.83
C PHE A 68 -5.85 14.84 -10.86
N ARG A 69 -6.49 13.69 -11.17
CA ARG A 69 -7.58 13.62 -12.14
C ARG A 69 -8.92 14.14 -11.61
N ASN A 70 -9.20 13.98 -10.32
CA ASN A 70 -10.54 14.16 -9.79
C ASN A 70 -10.68 15.38 -8.86
N ALA A 71 -9.58 15.90 -8.29
CA ALA A 71 -9.67 16.93 -7.25
C ALA A 71 -9.99 18.33 -7.78
N PHE A 72 -9.69 18.66 -9.04
CA PHE A 72 -9.65 20.06 -9.53
C PHE A 72 -10.83 20.44 -10.45
N GLY A 73 -12.02 19.93 -10.15
CA GLY A 73 -13.21 20.13 -11.01
C GLY A 73 -13.83 21.53 -10.95
N ASP A 74 -13.72 22.24 -9.83
CA ASP A 74 -14.39 23.52 -9.63
C ASP A 74 -13.47 24.70 -9.93
N HIS A 75 -13.67 25.33 -11.09
CA HIS A 75 -12.84 26.44 -11.60
C HIS A 75 -12.93 27.74 -10.78
N TRP A 76 -13.88 27.85 -9.85
CA TRP A 76 -14.08 29.04 -9.01
C TRP A 76 -13.41 28.93 -7.63
N ARG A 77 -12.84 27.76 -7.30
CA ARG A 77 -12.09 27.51 -6.07
C ARG A 77 -10.58 27.54 -6.34
N SER A 78 -9.80 27.78 -5.30
CA SER A 78 -8.35 27.56 -5.36
C SER A 78 -8.05 26.07 -5.57
N ASP A 79 -6.84 25.75 -6.06
CA ASP A 79 -6.43 24.36 -6.23
C ASP A 79 -6.32 23.66 -4.85
N GLU A 80 -5.90 24.38 -3.82
CA GLU A 80 -5.83 23.94 -2.44
C GLU A 80 -7.21 23.58 -1.89
N ASP A 81 -8.21 24.47 -2.03
CA ASP A 81 -9.58 24.23 -1.55
C ASP A 81 -10.25 23.06 -2.27
N ASN A 82 -10.00 22.95 -3.57
CA ASN A 82 -10.45 21.82 -4.40
C ASN A 82 -9.90 20.50 -3.88
N LEU A 83 -8.59 20.45 -3.65
CA LEU A 83 -7.90 19.27 -3.15
C LEU A 83 -8.35 18.88 -1.75
N ASP A 84 -8.44 19.85 -0.82
CA ASP A 84 -8.86 19.61 0.55
C ASP A 84 -10.31 19.09 0.63
N ARG A 85 -11.21 19.66 -0.18
CA ARG A 85 -12.59 19.19 -0.30
C ARG A 85 -12.66 17.75 -0.80
N TYR A 86 -11.86 17.41 -1.82
CA TYR A 86 -11.85 16.06 -2.37
C TYR A 86 -11.26 15.04 -1.39
N LEU A 87 -10.18 15.40 -0.68
CA LEU A 87 -9.61 14.58 0.39
C LEU A 87 -10.58 14.38 1.54
N SER A 88 -11.32 15.42 1.93
CA SER A 88 -12.38 15.34 2.93
C SER A 88 -13.47 14.34 2.52
N PHE A 89 -13.91 14.39 1.25
CA PHE A 89 -14.84 13.39 0.72
C PHE A 89 -14.27 11.97 0.77
N LEU A 90 -13.02 11.77 0.33
CA LEU A 90 -12.38 10.46 0.38
C LEU A 90 -12.34 9.90 1.81
N ARG A 91 -11.87 10.69 2.77
CA ARG A 91 -11.69 10.27 4.16
C ARG A 91 -12.99 10.05 4.91
N GLN A 92 -14.00 10.89 4.68
CA GLN A 92 -15.26 10.83 5.43
C GLN A 92 -16.26 9.85 4.82
N GLN A 93 -16.13 9.54 3.52
CA GLN A 93 -17.16 8.77 2.80
C GLN A 93 -16.55 7.61 2.01
N ALA A 94 -15.70 7.89 1.02
CA ALA A 94 -15.30 6.87 0.04
C ALA A 94 -14.42 5.76 0.66
N ILE A 95 -13.41 6.13 1.45
CA ILE A 95 -12.49 5.19 2.11
C ILE A 95 -13.23 4.36 3.16
N PRO A 96 -13.98 4.94 4.12
CA PRO A 96 -14.73 4.14 5.10
C PRO A 96 -15.70 3.15 4.45
N ARG A 97 -16.40 3.59 3.39
CA ARG A 97 -17.29 2.71 2.62
C ARG A 97 -16.52 1.59 1.93
N CYS A 98 -15.40 1.90 1.27
CA CYS A 98 -14.53 0.92 0.62
C CYS A 98 -14.02 -0.13 1.62
N VAL A 99 -13.58 0.31 2.81
CA VAL A 99 -13.15 -0.58 3.91
C VAL A 99 -14.28 -1.51 4.32
N HIS A 100 -15.49 -0.98 4.50
CA HIS A 100 -16.65 -1.78 4.90
C HIS A 100 -17.02 -2.83 3.83
N GLU A 101 -17.07 -2.43 2.56
CA GLU A 101 -17.41 -3.31 1.43
C GLU A 101 -16.34 -4.37 1.16
N ASN A 102 -15.10 -4.14 1.60
CA ASN A 102 -13.94 -5.02 1.35
C ASN A 102 -13.27 -5.49 2.64
N ILE A 103 -14.03 -5.61 3.73
CA ILE A 103 -13.49 -5.79 5.09
C ILE A 103 -12.49 -6.95 5.22
N ASP A 104 -12.68 -8.03 4.46
CA ASP A 104 -11.76 -9.17 4.45
C ASP A 104 -10.38 -8.83 3.89
N LEU A 105 -10.28 -8.01 2.84
CA LEU A 105 -8.99 -7.56 2.30
C LEU A 105 -8.22 -6.72 3.31
N PHE A 106 -8.91 -5.80 3.99
CA PHE A 106 -8.31 -4.95 5.02
C PHE A 106 -7.90 -5.76 6.25
N ARG A 107 -8.72 -6.74 6.65
CA ARG A 107 -8.38 -7.68 7.72
C ARG A 107 -7.12 -8.47 7.37
N MET A 108 -7.03 -9.03 6.17
CA MET A 108 -5.84 -9.77 5.72
C MET A 108 -4.59 -8.89 5.71
N LEU A 109 -4.69 -7.65 5.22
CA LEU A 109 -3.56 -6.71 5.30
C LEU A 109 -3.16 -6.45 6.76
N GLY A 110 -4.12 -6.29 7.66
CA GLY A 110 -3.84 -6.10 9.08
C GLY A 110 -3.14 -7.29 9.73
N GLU A 111 -3.56 -8.51 9.40
CA GLU A 111 -2.90 -9.74 9.84
C GLU A 111 -1.45 -9.81 9.35
N VAL A 112 -1.20 -9.54 8.06
CA VAL A 112 0.14 -9.46 7.47
C VAL A 112 1.02 -8.44 8.20
N LEU A 113 0.50 -7.23 8.43
CA LEU A 113 1.23 -6.17 9.11
C LEU A 113 1.52 -6.52 10.58
N ALA A 114 0.59 -7.18 11.26
CA ALA A 114 0.79 -7.65 12.63
C ALA A 114 1.88 -8.71 12.71
N ILE A 115 1.86 -9.70 11.80
CA ILE A 115 2.90 -10.73 11.68
C ILE A 115 4.27 -10.09 11.45
N ALA A 116 4.36 -9.17 10.48
CA ALA A 116 5.62 -8.50 10.14
C ALA A 116 6.20 -7.63 11.26
N ARG A 117 5.36 -7.14 12.19
CA ARG A 117 5.76 -6.40 13.39
C ARG A 117 6.06 -7.29 14.59
N SER A 118 5.60 -8.54 14.59
CA SER A 118 5.86 -9.47 15.67
C SER A 118 7.29 -9.99 15.60
N ASP A 119 7.98 -10.02 16.75
CA ASP A 119 9.34 -10.59 16.88
C ASP A 119 9.38 -12.12 16.63
N ASN A 120 8.23 -12.75 16.38
CA ASN A 120 8.08 -14.18 16.13
C ASN A 120 8.14 -14.54 14.63
N ALA A 121 8.11 -13.56 13.72
CA ALA A 121 8.22 -13.82 12.30
C ALA A 121 9.70 -14.04 11.92
N ILE A 122 10.10 -15.30 11.78
CA ILE A 122 11.38 -15.65 11.15
C ILE A 122 11.25 -15.30 9.66
N ALA A 123 11.61 -14.08 9.28
CA ALA A 123 11.83 -13.74 7.88
C ALA A 123 12.89 -14.71 7.34
N PHE A 124 12.49 -15.57 6.40
CA PHE A 124 13.38 -16.59 5.84
C PHE A 124 14.70 -15.94 5.41
N PRO A 125 15.85 -16.59 5.66
CA PRO A 125 17.12 -15.89 5.53
C PRO A 125 17.33 -15.47 4.07
N ASN A 126 17.51 -14.16 3.87
CA ASN A 126 18.12 -13.55 2.68
C ASN A 126 19.21 -14.49 2.12
N PRO A 127 19.37 -14.64 0.79
CA PRO A 127 20.43 -15.46 0.19
C PRO A 127 21.80 -15.39 0.90
N LYS A 128 22.22 -14.20 1.35
CA LYS A 128 23.44 -14.00 2.13
C LYS A 128 23.40 -14.65 3.52
N ARG A 129 22.27 -14.57 4.22
CA ARG A 129 22.06 -15.19 5.53
C ARG A 129 21.87 -16.71 5.42
N ARG A 130 21.34 -17.22 4.29
CA ARG A 130 21.37 -18.66 3.93
C ARG A 130 22.80 -19.16 3.68
N ALA A 131 23.61 -18.38 2.97
CA ALA A 131 25.03 -18.67 2.79
C ALA A 131 25.77 -18.65 4.15
N LEU A 132 25.50 -17.65 4.99
CA LEU A 132 26.05 -17.58 6.35
C LEU A 132 25.60 -18.76 7.21
N MET A 133 24.33 -19.16 7.15
CA MET A 133 23.82 -20.33 7.88
C MET A 133 24.44 -21.63 7.39
N LYS A 134 24.72 -21.80 6.09
CA LYS A 134 25.48 -22.94 5.57
C LYS A 134 26.93 -22.97 6.08
N ILE A 135 27.53 -21.80 6.35
CA ILE A 135 28.89 -21.68 6.89
C ILE A 135 28.90 -21.97 8.41
N ILE A 136 27.94 -21.42 9.16
CA ILE A 136 27.88 -21.53 10.63
C ILE A 136 27.30 -22.88 11.08
N TRP A 137 26.35 -23.42 10.31
CA TRP A 137 25.69 -24.69 10.57
C TRP A 137 25.74 -25.56 9.31
N PRO A 138 26.93 -26.03 8.91
CA PRO A 138 27.02 -26.99 7.82
C PRO A 138 26.19 -28.19 8.24
N GLU A 139 25.28 -28.63 7.36
CA GLU A 139 24.50 -29.84 7.62
C GLU A 139 25.48 -30.94 8.02
N LYS A 140 25.37 -31.42 9.27
CA LYS A 140 26.18 -32.52 9.75
C LYS A 140 25.94 -33.65 8.78
N GLY A 141 26.93 -33.91 7.92
CA GLY A 141 26.98 -35.08 7.08
C GLY A 141 26.80 -36.30 7.96
N SER A 142 25.57 -36.80 7.98
CA SER A 142 25.27 -38.14 8.44
C SER A 142 25.91 -39.07 7.41
N ARG A 143 26.98 -39.74 7.85
CA ARG A 143 27.60 -40.97 7.34
C ARG A 143 27.53 -41.25 5.84
#